data_AF-A0A7W7SZJ0-F1
#
_entry.id   AF-A0A7W7SZJ0-F1
#
_cell.length_a   1.000
_cell.length_b   1.000
_cell.length_c   1.000
_cell.angle_alpha   90.00
_cell.angle_beta   90.00
_cell.angle_gamma   90.00
#
_symmetry.space_group_name_H-M   'P 1'
#
loop_
_entity.id
_entity.type
_entity.pdbx_description
1 polymer ?
#
loop_
_entity_poly.entity_id
_entity_poly.type
_entity_poly.pdbx_seq_one_letter_code
_entity_poly.pdbx_strand_id
1 'polypeptide(L)'
;MIVIPSGRHPHEILLMAVFVLAGVAGLIAPRRFSGQTLQALPHSTLLLFYGVLAAGGLLALVGVFLPGLRGPTVEMYGLTLLAVVLIGYGAAVWWAFGARGFFFALITIGIGAANVWRAAQINASIAAARRTLRALGDAP
;
A
#
# COMPACT_ATOMS: atom_id res chain seq x y z
N MET A 1 -28.70 1.01 3.50
CA MET A 1 -27.24 0.82 3.64
C MET A 1 -26.63 0.94 2.25
N ILE A 2 -25.85 1.99 1.96
CA ILE A 2 -25.19 2.08 0.65
C ILE A 2 -24.06 1.04 0.63
N VAL A 3 -24.33 -0.07 -0.02
CA VAL A 3 -23.33 -1.07 -0.33
C VAL A 3 -22.62 -0.56 -1.58
N ILE A 4 -21.44 0.05 -1.39
CA ILE A 4 -20.55 0.34 -2.51
C ILE A 4 -20.10 -1.04 -3.01
N PRO A 5 -20.44 -1.45 -4.25
CA PRO A 5 -20.02 -2.74 -4.76
C PRO A 5 -18.50 -2.80 -4.68
N SER A 6 -18.05 -3.78 -3.90
CA SER A 6 -16.64 -4.05 -3.67
C SER A 6 -16.04 -4.49 -5.00
N GLY A 7 -15.49 -3.55 -5.78
CA GLY A 7 -14.54 -3.84 -6.86
C GLY A 7 -13.20 -4.36 -6.31
N ARG A 8 -13.22 -5.03 -5.15
CA ARG A 8 -12.06 -5.54 -4.45
C ARG A 8 -11.89 -6.98 -4.85
N HIS A 9 -10.84 -7.23 -5.62
CA HIS A 9 -10.55 -8.56 -6.06
C HIS A 9 -9.79 -9.33 -4.97
N PRO A 10 -10.02 -10.64 -4.80
CA PRO A 10 -9.31 -11.46 -3.81
C PRO A 10 -7.78 -11.34 -3.90
N HIS A 11 -7.25 -11.06 -5.09
CA HIS A 11 -5.82 -10.84 -5.30
C HIS A 11 -5.29 -9.58 -4.59
N GLU A 12 -6.07 -8.50 -4.50
CA GLU A 12 -5.66 -7.26 -3.83
C GLU A 12 -5.54 -7.49 -2.32
N ILE A 13 -6.51 -8.21 -1.75
CA ILE A 13 -6.51 -8.59 -0.33
C ILE A 13 -5.30 -9.48 -0.03
N LEU A 14 -5.01 -10.44 -0.92
CA LEU A 14 -3.83 -11.29 -0.79
C LEU A 14 -2.53 -10.48 -0.82
N LEU A 15 -2.41 -9.50 -1.73
CA LEU A 15 -1.24 -8.63 -1.80
C LEU A 15 -1.07 -7.80 -0.52
N MET A 16 -2.15 -7.25 0.03
CA MET A 16 -2.10 -6.54 1.32
C MET A 16 -1.62 -7.45 2.45
N ALA A 17 -2.14 -8.68 2.52
CA ALA A 17 -1.71 -9.68 3.49
C ALA A 17 -0.22 -10.04 3.32
N VAL A 18 0.25 -10.18 2.08
CA VAL A 18 1.68 -10.41 1.79
C VAL A 18 2.54 -9.25 2.28
N PHE A 19 2.13 -7.99 2.11
CA PHE A 19 2.88 -6.85 2.65
C PHE A 19 2.93 -6.86 4.17
N VAL A 20 1.82 -7.20 4.84
CA VAL A 20 1.79 -7.36 6.30
C VAL A 20 2.77 -8.43 6.74
N LEU A 21 2.70 -9.62 6.15
CA LEU A 21 3.55 -10.75 6.51
C LEU A 21 5.02 -10.46 6.22
N ALA A 22 5.34 -9.87 5.07
CA ALA A 22 6.69 -9.47 4.70
C ALA A 22 7.25 -8.41 5.66
N GLY A 23 6.43 -7.42 6.03
CA GLY A 23 6.78 -6.39 7.00
C GLY A 23 7.05 -6.98 8.39
N VAL A 24 6.15 -7.81 8.91
CA VAL A 24 6.29 -8.44 10.23
C VAL A 24 7.49 -9.40 10.26
N ALA A 25 7.66 -10.25 9.25
CA ALA A 25 8.81 -11.14 9.16
C ALA A 25 10.13 -10.34 9.12
N GLY A 26 10.15 -9.25 8.35
CA GLY A 26 11.28 -8.33 8.27
C GLY A 26 11.54 -7.57 9.57
N LEU A 27 10.55 -7.29 10.41
CA LEU A 27 10.77 -6.72 11.75
C LEU A 27 11.36 -7.74 12.73
N ILE A 28 10.93 -9.00 12.65
CA ILE A 28 11.41 -10.06 13.55
C ILE A 28 12.86 -10.46 13.23
N ALA A 29 13.18 -10.60 11.94
CA ALA A 29 14.52 -10.99 11.51
C ALA A 29 14.94 -10.22 10.24
N PRO A 30 15.28 -8.92 10.36
CA PRO A 30 15.48 -8.02 9.22
C PRO A 30 16.53 -8.54 8.24
N ARG A 31 17.69 -8.97 8.74
CA ARG A 31 18.78 -9.44 7.88
C ARG A 31 18.54 -10.83 7.27
N ARG A 32 17.68 -11.66 7.87
CA ARG A 32 17.39 -13.02 7.38
C ARG A 32 16.43 -12.99 6.19
N PHE A 33 15.47 -12.08 6.20
CA PHE A 33 14.44 -11.95 5.16
C PHE A 33 14.71 -10.82 4.16
N SER A 34 15.80 -10.08 4.34
CA SER A 34 16.29 -9.08 3.37
C SER A 34 17.13 -9.73 2.28
N GLY A 35 16.86 -9.38 1.02
CA GLY A 35 17.83 -9.59 -0.06
C GLY A 35 19.11 -8.77 0.15
N GLN A 36 20.17 -9.10 -0.58
CA GLN A 36 21.49 -8.44 -0.45
C GLN A 36 21.39 -6.90 -0.55
N THR A 37 20.49 -6.40 -1.39
CA THR A 37 20.21 -4.97 -1.58
C THR A 37 19.61 -4.30 -0.33
N LEU A 38 18.63 -4.95 0.32
CA LEU A 38 18.02 -4.45 1.56
C LEU A 38 19.02 -4.50 2.72
N GLN A 39 19.89 -5.51 2.74
CA GLN A 39 20.91 -5.65 3.79
C GLN A 39 21.99 -4.55 3.73
N ALA A 40 22.15 -3.87 2.58
CA ALA A 40 23.05 -2.73 2.45
C ALA A 40 22.52 -1.47 3.14
N LEU A 41 21.23 -1.43 3.51
CA LEU A 41 20.66 -0.30 4.23
C LEU A 41 21.15 -0.25 5.68
N PRO A 42 21.28 0.96 6.27
CA PRO A 42 21.41 1.11 7.71
C PRO A 42 20.27 0.38 8.44
N HIS A 43 20.58 -0.21 9.59
CA HIS A 43 19.62 -1.05 10.32
C HIS A 43 18.32 -0.31 10.68
N SER A 44 18.42 0.96 11.08
CA SER A 44 17.26 1.82 11.37
C SER A 44 16.37 2.04 10.15
N THR A 45 16.96 2.31 8.98
CA THR A 45 16.24 2.46 7.72
C THR A 45 15.56 1.16 7.31
N LEU A 46 16.21 0.02 7.54
CA LEU A 46 15.65 -1.30 7.27
C LEU A 46 14.43 -1.60 8.15
N LEU A 47 14.52 -1.29 9.45
CA LEU A 47 13.39 -1.42 10.38
C LEU A 47 12.25 -0.47 10.01
N LEU A 48 12.57 0.76 9.60
CA LEU A 48 11.58 1.71 9.14
C LEU A 48 10.87 1.19 7.88
N PHE A 49 11.62 0.66 6.90
CA PHE A 49 11.05 0.07 5.68
C PHE A 49 10.05 -1.04 6.02
N TYR A 50 10.44 -2.01 6.83
CA TYR A 50 9.57 -3.12 7.22
C TYR A 50 8.41 -2.69 8.11
N GLY A 51 8.62 -1.71 9.00
CA GLY A 51 7.58 -1.12 9.83
C GLY A 51 6.51 -0.43 9.01
N VAL A 52 6.91 0.37 8.03
CA VAL A 52 6.00 1.04 7.11
C VAL A 52 5.28 0.03 6.20
N LEU A 53 5.98 -1.02 5.75
CA LEU A 53 5.37 -2.10 4.96
C LEU A 53 4.28 -2.84 5.76
N ALA A 54 4.57 -3.19 7.01
CA ALA A 54 3.62 -3.85 7.91
C ALA A 54 2.42 -2.94 8.22
N ALA A 55 2.69 -1.70 8.64
CA ALA A 55 1.65 -0.75 9.03
C ALA A 55 0.77 -0.35 7.82
N GLY A 56 1.38 -0.07 6.67
CA GLY A 56 0.65 0.27 5.45
C GLY A 56 -0.21 -0.88 4.94
N GLY A 57 0.32 -2.10 4.93
CA GLY A 57 -0.44 -3.31 4.59
C GLY A 57 -1.59 -3.56 5.56
N LEU A 58 -1.36 -3.38 6.86
CA LEU A 58 -2.37 -3.61 7.89
C LEU A 58 -3.49 -2.56 7.81
N LEU A 59 -3.14 -1.29 7.65
CA LEU A 59 -4.12 -0.21 7.44
C LEU A 59 -4.95 -0.48 6.19
N ALA A 60 -4.29 -0.84 5.08
CA ALA A 60 -4.99 -1.16 3.83
C ALA A 60 -5.99 -2.31 4.04
N LEU A 61 -5.54 -3.39 4.68
CA LEU A 61 -6.34 -4.57 4.95
C LEU A 61 -7.51 -4.28 5.91
N VAL A 62 -7.28 -3.53 6.99
CA VAL A 62 -8.34 -3.12 7.92
C VAL A 62 -9.38 -2.25 7.20
N GLY A 63 -8.93 -1.34 6.34
CA GLY A 63 -9.81 -0.51 5.52
C GLY A 63 -10.76 -1.31 4.62
N VAL A 64 -10.34 -2.48 4.16
CA VAL A 64 -11.20 -3.39 3.37
C VAL A 64 -12.42 -3.86 4.18
N PHE A 65 -12.26 -4.15 5.47
CA PHE A 65 -13.33 -4.73 6.30
C PHE A 65 -14.19 -3.68 7.03
N LEU A 66 -13.79 -2.41 7.02
CA LEU A 66 -14.55 -1.35 7.69
C LEU A 66 -15.77 -0.89 6.87
N PRO A 67 -16.94 -0.67 7.52
CA PRO A 67 -18.16 -0.28 6.83
C PRO A 67 -18.19 1.20 6.43
N GLY A 68 -19.04 1.51 5.45
CA GLY A 68 -19.32 2.87 4.99
C GLY A 68 -18.12 3.54 4.31
N LEU A 69 -18.07 4.88 4.33
CA LEU A 69 -16.99 5.66 3.69
C LEU A 69 -15.66 5.60 4.46
N ARG A 70 -15.68 5.13 5.71
CA ARG A 70 -14.48 5.04 6.56
C ARG A 70 -13.52 3.98 6.03
N GLY A 71 -14.03 2.81 5.61
CA GLY A 71 -13.19 1.73 5.11
C GLY A 71 -12.33 2.09 3.91
N PRO A 72 -12.93 2.56 2.80
CA PRO A 72 -12.18 3.02 1.63
C PRO A 72 -11.17 4.13 1.97
N THR A 73 -11.51 5.03 2.91
CA THR A 73 -10.58 6.10 3.34
C THR A 73 -9.35 5.52 4.04
N VAL A 74 -9.53 4.57 4.96
CA VAL A 74 -8.42 3.89 5.66
C VAL A 74 -7.59 3.04 4.68
N GLU A 75 -8.26 2.36 3.73
CA GLU A 75 -7.63 1.59 2.67
C GLU A 75 -6.67 2.48 1.85
N MET A 76 -7.16 3.65 1.42
CA MET A 76 -6.39 4.63 0.65
C MET A 76 -5.14 5.14 1.37
N TYR A 77 -5.24 5.43 2.68
CA TYR A 77 -4.07 5.85 3.48
C TYR A 77 -3.02 4.74 3.58
N GLY A 78 -3.45 3.49 3.82
CA GLY A 78 -2.53 2.35 3.83
C GLY A 78 -1.81 2.16 2.50
N LEU A 79 -2.54 2.23 1.39
CA LEU A 79 -1.98 2.12 0.04
C LEU A 79 -1.04 3.27 -0.31
N THR A 80 -1.35 4.50 0.11
CA THR A 80 -0.48 5.66 -0.12
C THR A 80 0.82 5.51 0.66
N LEU A 81 0.76 5.04 1.90
CA LEU A 81 1.93 4.76 2.71
C LEU A 81 2.82 3.69 2.07
N LEU A 82 2.21 2.59 1.58
CA LEU A 82 2.90 1.55 0.81
C LEU A 82 3.53 2.09 -0.47
N ALA A 83 2.82 2.94 -1.22
CA ALA A 83 3.33 3.54 -2.44
C ALA A 83 4.59 4.37 -2.20
N VAL A 84 4.55 5.25 -1.18
CA VAL A 84 5.68 6.12 -0.84
C VAL A 84 6.92 5.30 -0.49
N VAL A 85 6.78 4.27 0.37
CA VAL A 85 7.93 3.47 0.78
C VAL A 85 8.48 2.62 -0.35
N LEU A 86 7.63 2.04 -1.19
CA LEU A 86 8.04 1.17 -2.30
C LEU A 86 8.72 1.97 -3.43
N ILE A 87 8.16 3.12 -3.81
CA ILE A 87 8.75 4.00 -4.82
C ILE A 87 10.05 4.58 -4.30
N GLY A 88 10.05 5.10 -3.07
CA GLY A 88 11.26 5.66 -2.44
C GLY A 88 12.38 4.63 -2.33
N TYR A 89 12.05 3.41 -1.92
CA TYR A 89 13.03 2.33 -1.84
C TYR A 89 13.53 1.91 -3.23
N GLY A 90 12.65 1.72 -4.22
CA GLY A 90 13.07 1.38 -5.58
C GLY A 90 13.97 2.47 -6.20
N ALA A 91 13.66 3.74 -5.98
CA ALA A 91 14.51 4.85 -6.41
C ALA A 91 15.88 4.84 -5.73
N ALA A 92 15.92 4.56 -4.42
CA ALA A 92 17.17 4.43 -3.67
C ALA A 92 18.03 3.25 -4.17
N VAL A 93 17.40 2.11 -4.49
CA VAL A 93 18.09 0.94 -5.06
C VAL A 93 18.68 1.27 -6.43
N TRP A 94 17.91 1.94 -7.28
CA TRP A 94 18.39 2.40 -8.58
C TRP A 94 19.61 3.33 -8.43
N TRP A 95 19.53 4.29 -7.51
CA TRP A 95 20.63 5.22 -7.24
C TRP A 95 21.89 4.52 -6.72
N ALA A 96 21.75 3.58 -5.78
CA ALA A 96 22.87 2.93 -5.13
C ALA A 96 23.55 1.83 -5.98
N PHE A 97 22.78 1.09 -6.78
CA PHE A 97 23.25 -0.10 -7.49
C PHE A 97 23.20 0.04 -9.03
N GLY A 98 22.64 1.12 -9.56
CA GLY A 98 22.51 1.37 -10.99
C GLY A 98 21.85 0.22 -11.73
N ALA A 99 22.44 -0.19 -12.85
CA ALA A 99 21.93 -1.27 -13.70
C ALA A 99 21.77 -2.62 -12.96
N ARG A 100 22.60 -2.90 -11.95
CA ARG A 100 22.50 -4.16 -11.16
C ARG A 100 21.24 -4.21 -10.31
N GLY A 101 20.73 -3.04 -9.89
CA GLY A 101 19.49 -2.91 -9.12
C GLY A 101 18.25 -2.70 -9.99
N PHE A 102 18.40 -2.60 -11.32
CA PHE A 102 17.34 -2.15 -12.23
C PHE A 102 16.04 -2.93 -12.10
N PHE A 103 16.09 -4.26 -12.26
CA PHE A 103 14.90 -5.10 -12.25
C PHE A 103 14.18 -5.03 -10.89
N PHE A 104 14.94 -5.02 -9.81
CA PHE A 104 14.38 -4.93 -8.47
C PHE A 104 13.73 -3.55 -8.24
N ALA A 105 14.41 -2.48 -8.62
CA ALA A 105 13.88 -1.12 -8.56
C ALA A 105 12.59 -0.99 -9.39
N LEU A 106 12.59 -1.51 -10.62
CA LEU A 106 11.44 -1.47 -11.53
C LEU A 106 10.23 -2.19 -10.95
N ILE A 107 10.41 -3.40 -10.41
CA ILE A 107 9.32 -4.16 -9.78
C ILE A 107 8.77 -3.39 -8.57
N THR A 108 9.64 -2.90 -7.70
CA THR A 108 9.23 -2.21 -6.46
C THR A 108 8.48 -0.91 -6.78
N ILE A 109 9.00 -0.11 -7.73
CA ILE A 109 8.33 1.11 -8.21
C ILE A 109 7.01 0.76 -8.90
N GLY A 110 6.96 -0.29 -9.72
CA GLY A 110 5.75 -0.73 -10.41
C GLY A 110 4.64 -1.10 -9.43
N ILE A 111 4.96 -1.85 -8.37
CA ILE A 111 4.01 -2.16 -7.29
C ILE A 111 3.59 -0.88 -6.56
N GLY A 112 4.53 0.02 -6.27
CA GLY A 112 4.21 1.31 -5.67
C GLY A 112 3.26 2.15 -6.53
N ALA A 113 3.47 2.19 -7.84
CA ALA A 113 2.60 2.88 -8.80
C ALA A 113 1.20 2.25 -8.87
N ALA A 114 1.11 0.92 -8.80
CA ALA A 114 -0.18 0.24 -8.71
C ALA A 114 -0.95 0.64 -7.43
N ASN A 115 -0.27 0.80 -6.30
CA ASN A 115 -0.88 1.28 -5.06
C ASN A 115 -1.37 2.74 -5.18
N VAL A 116 -0.61 3.62 -5.84
CA VAL A 116 -1.06 5.00 -6.15
C VAL A 116 -2.32 4.98 -7.02
N TRP A 117 -2.30 4.18 -8.08
CA TRP A 117 -3.43 4.05 -9.00
C TRP A 117 -4.69 3.59 -8.26
N ARG A 118 -4.56 2.56 -7.41
CA ARG A 118 -5.67 2.08 -6.59
C ARG A 118 -6.16 3.14 -5.60
N ALA A 119 -5.27 3.85 -4.93
CA ALA A 119 -5.63 4.95 -4.03
C ALA A 119 -6.43 6.04 -4.77
N ALA A 120 -6.04 6.37 -6.00
CA ALA A 120 -6.77 7.33 -6.84
C ALA A 120 -8.16 6.81 -7.24
N GLN A 121 -8.29 5.54 -7.61
CA GLN A 121 -9.58 4.90 -7.89
C GLN A 121 -10.51 4.97 -6.67
N ILE A 122 -10.00 4.63 -5.48
CA ILE A 122 -10.75 4.71 -4.23
C ILE A 122 -11.23 6.14 -3.96
N ASN A 123 -10.35 7.13 -4.12
CA ASN A 123 -10.71 8.53 -3.92
C ASN A 123 -11.84 8.97 -4.86
N ALA A 124 -11.77 8.57 -6.13
CA ALA A 124 -12.83 8.83 -7.11
C ALA A 124 -14.16 8.17 -6.71
N SER A 125 -14.13 6.92 -6.24
CA SER A 125 -15.31 6.20 -5.74
C SER A 125 -15.92 6.88 -4.51
N ILE A 126 -15.09 7.35 -3.57
CA ILE A 126 -15.55 8.11 -2.39
C ILE A 126 -16.23 9.41 -2.85
N ALA A 127 -15.62 10.15 -3.79
CA ALA A 127 -16.18 11.39 -4.31
C ALA A 127 -17.51 11.17 -5.03
N ALA A 128 -17.64 10.08 -5.80
CA ALA A 128 -18.90 9.68 -6.42
C ALA A 128 -19.96 9.35 -5.35
N ALA A 129 -19.64 8.52 -4.36
CA ALA A 129 -20.56 8.15 -3.29
C ALA A 129 -21.05 9.37 -2.48
N ARG A 130 -20.16 10.33 -2.19
CA ARG A 130 -20.53 11.59 -1.54
C ARG A 130 -21.50 12.43 -2.39
N ARG A 131 -21.30 12.49 -3.71
CA ARG A 131 -22.22 13.19 -4.62
C ARG A 131 -23.60 12.54 -4.62
N THR A 132 -23.67 11.22 -4.70
CA THR A 132 -24.95 10.48 -4.64
C THR A 132 -25.66 10.69 -3.29
N LEU A 133 -24.92 10.64 -2.18
CA LEU A 133 -25.48 10.91 -0.86
C LEU A 133 -26.08 12.31 -0.72
N ARG A 134 -25.43 13.33 -1.29
CA ARG A 134 -25.97 14.70 -1.34
C ARG A 134 -27.23 14.77 -2.18
N ALA A 135 -27.21 14.20 -3.39
CA ALA A 135 -28.38 14.15 -4.26
C ALA A 135 -29.60 13.43 -3.65
N LEU A 136 -29.37 12.42 -2.81
CA LEU A 136 -30.42 11.72 -2.07
C LEU A 136 -30.88 12.48 -0.81
N GLY A 137 -30.01 13.27 -0.19
CA GLY A 137 -30.36 14.15 0.93
C GLY A 137 -31.08 15.43 0.50
N ASP A 138 -30.90 15.84 -0.76
CA ASP A 138 -31.58 16.97 -1.41
C ASP A 138 -32.83 16.53 -2.22
N ALA A 139 -33.22 15.25 -2.16
CA ALA A 139 -34.47 14.77 -2.74
C ALA A 139 -35.64 15.16 -1.81
N PRO A 140 -36.72 15.80 -2.33
CA PRO A 140 -37.83 16.30 -1.52
C PRO A 140 -38.57 15.19 -0.77
#